data_AF-A0A210QCF9-F1
#
_entry.id   AF-A0A210QCF9-F1
#
_cell.length_a   1.000
_cell.length_b   1.000
_cell.length_c   1.000
_cell.angle_alpha   90.00
_cell.angle_beta   90.00
_cell.angle_gamma   90.00
#
_symmetry.space_group_name_H-M   'P 1'
#
loop_
_entity.id
_entity.type
_entity.pdbx_description
1 polymer ?
#
loop_
_entity_poly.entity_id
_entity_poly.type
_entity_poly.pdbx_seq_one_letter_code
_entity_poly.pdbx_strand_id
1 'polypeptide(L)'
;MTDREAVDDVPPGGVTGSGSADDMRRELAEIQAQSNQVTDDSLESTRRMMQMCEESKEVGIKTLVMLDEQGEQLDRVEEGMDQINKDMKDAEKNLEGMEKCCGLCVLPWKKTKNFEKGGEYANIWKSSEDGKVNTDGPRMIVDSRNGAGPQGTFLPVITKDAREDEMEQNLTEVSGMLGNLRNMAVDMGSEITSQNRQVERIQSKASSNEVRICEANKRATKILKET
;
A
#
# COMPACT_ATOMS: atom_id res chain seq x y z
N MET A 1 -53.25 -91.16 -17.47
CA MET A 1 -52.68 -91.37 -18.82
C MET A 1 -53.61 -90.61 -19.73
N THR A 2 -53.31 -89.47 -20.31
CA THR A 2 -52.10 -88.79 -20.84
C THR A 2 -52.69 -87.47 -21.40
N ASP A 3 -52.08 -86.32 -21.55
CA ASP A 3 -50.80 -85.71 -21.26
C ASP A 3 -51.09 -84.20 -21.41
N ARG A 4 -50.34 -83.36 -20.69
CA ARG A 4 -50.32 -81.92 -20.88
C ARG A 4 -49.47 -81.62 -22.11
N GLU A 5 -50.03 -81.00 -23.14
CA GLU A 5 -49.24 -80.22 -24.11
C GLU A 5 -49.62 -78.75 -23.94
N ALA A 6 -48.71 -78.01 -23.30
CA ALA A 6 -48.69 -76.56 -23.31
C ALA A 6 -48.04 -76.13 -24.64
N VAL A 7 -48.78 -75.36 -25.42
CA VAL A 7 -48.25 -74.67 -26.60
C VAL A 7 -47.73 -73.32 -26.10
N ASP A 8 -46.41 -73.17 -26.08
CA ASP A 8 -45.73 -71.88 -25.88
C ASP A 8 -45.89 -71.02 -27.13
N ASP A 9 -46.83 -70.07 -27.10
CA ASP A 9 -46.87 -68.97 -28.05
C ASP A 9 -46.09 -67.79 -27.47
N VAL A 10 -44.85 -67.63 -27.94
CA VAL A 10 -43.94 -66.54 -27.61
C VAL A 10 -44.39 -65.26 -28.35
N PRO A 11 -44.78 -64.17 -27.67
CA PRO A 11 -44.96 -62.89 -28.35
C PRO A 11 -43.57 -62.33 -28.74
N PRO A 12 -43.45 -61.65 -29.89
CA PRO A 12 -42.17 -61.19 -30.39
C PRO A 12 -41.57 -60.17 -29.43
N GLY A 13 -40.34 -60.42 -28.99
CA GLY A 13 -39.56 -59.50 -28.19
C GLY A 13 -39.44 -58.14 -28.90
N GLY A 14 -40.23 -57.18 -28.44
CA GLY A 14 -40.05 -55.78 -28.76
C GLY A 14 -38.72 -55.32 -28.17
N VAL A 15 -37.80 -54.91 -29.04
CA VAL A 15 -36.58 -54.19 -28.70
C VAL A 15 -36.94 -52.96 -27.87
N THR A 16 -36.74 -53.04 -26.54
CA THR A 16 -36.74 -51.88 -25.66
C THR A 16 -35.34 -51.27 -25.66
N GLY A 17 -35.01 -50.57 -26.75
CA GLY A 17 -33.71 -49.91 -26.93
C GLY A 17 -33.77 -48.39 -27.05
N SER A 18 -34.94 -47.75 -26.93
CA SER A 18 -35.08 -46.29 -27.14
C SER A 18 -34.89 -45.44 -25.88
N GLY A 19 -35.22 -45.95 -24.68
CA GLY A 19 -35.17 -45.15 -23.45
C GLY A 19 -33.78 -44.64 -23.06
N SER A 20 -32.73 -45.47 -23.24
CA SER A 20 -31.38 -45.11 -22.80
C SER A 20 -30.71 -44.03 -23.67
N ALA A 21 -31.03 -43.97 -24.97
CA ALA A 21 -30.45 -42.97 -25.87
C ALA A 21 -31.12 -41.60 -25.72
N ASP A 22 -32.42 -41.57 -25.47
CA ASP A 22 -33.17 -40.32 -25.24
C ASP A 22 -32.84 -39.71 -23.87
N ASP A 23 -32.63 -40.54 -22.84
CA ASP A 23 -32.17 -40.09 -21.53
C ASP A 23 -30.75 -39.50 -21.58
N MET A 24 -29.81 -40.17 -22.28
CA MET A 24 -28.45 -39.63 -22.47
C MET A 24 -28.44 -38.31 -23.25
N ARG A 25 -29.32 -38.14 -24.24
CA ARG A 25 -29.45 -36.87 -24.98
C ARG A 25 -29.97 -35.74 -24.11
N ARG A 26 -30.91 -36.05 -23.21
CA ARG A 26 -31.44 -35.07 -22.25
C ARG A 26 -30.39 -34.63 -21.24
N GLU A 27 -29.61 -35.57 -20.70
CA GLU A 27 -28.51 -35.28 -19.78
C GLU A 27 -27.41 -34.43 -20.44
N LEU A 28 -27.02 -34.75 -21.68
CA LEU A 28 -26.07 -33.93 -22.44
C LEU A 28 -26.61 -32.51 -22.71
N ALA A 29 -27.90 -32.37 -23.02
CA ALA A 29 -28.52 -31.07 -23.22
C ALA A 29 -28.55 -30.23 -21.92
N GLU A 30 -28.80 -30.88 -20.78
CA GLU A 30 -28.77 -30.24 -19.47
C GLU A 30 -27.35 -29.78 -19.11
N ILE A 31 -26.35 -30.65 -19.30
CA ILE A 31 -24.93 -30.31 -19.08
C ILE A 31 -24.50 -29.14 -19.98
N GLN A 32 -24.91 -29.13 -21.25
CA GLN A 32 -24.59 -28.03 -22.17
C GLN A 32 -25.23 -26.71 -21.70
N ALA A 33 -26.49 -26.76 -21.23
CA ALA A 33 -27.18 -25.58 -20.71
C ALA A 33 -26.49 -25.03 -19.46
N GLN A 34 -26.10 -25.90 -18.53
CA GLN A 34 -25.33 -25.52 -17.34
C GLN A 34 -23.96 -24.94 -17.70
N SER A 35 -23.25 -25.54 -18.65
CA SER A 35 -21.95 -25.04 -19.13
C SER A 35 -22.06 -23.63 -19.72
N ASN A 36 -23.08 -23.38 -20.54
CA ASN A 36 -23.34 -22.07 -21.11
C ASN A 36 -23.66 -21.03 -20.03
N GLN A 37 -24.45 -21.42 -19.02
CA GLN A 37 -24.77 -20.54 -17.89
C GLN A 37 -23.51 -20.16 -17.11
N VAL A 38 -22.66 -21.13 -16.74
CA VAL A 38 -21.42 -20.87 -16.00
C VAL A 38 -20.46 -19.96 -16.78
N THR A 39 -20.40 -20.11 -18.09
CA THR A 39 -19.54 -19.25 -18.92
C THR A 39 -20.12 -17.84 -19.07
N ASP A 40 -21.45 -17.66 -19.03
CA ASP A 40 -22.09 -16.33 -19.01
C ASP A 40 -21.79 -15.63 -17.68
N ASP A 41 -21.97 -16.35 -16.57
CA ASP A 41 -21.70 -15.84 -15.22
C ASP A 41 -20.22 -15.46 -15.06
N SER A 42 -19.32 -16.24 -15.66
CA SER A 42 -17.88 -15.99 -15.68
C SER A 42 -17.54 -14.73 -16.49
N LEU A 43 -18.16 -14.54 -17.66
CA LEU A 43 -17.98 -13.33 -18.46
C LEU A 43 -18.44 -12.09 -17.69
N GLU A 44 -19.61 -12.15 -17.04
CA GLU A 44 -20.08 -11.05 -16.19
C GLU A 44 -19.11 -10.76 -15.05
N SER A 45 -18.52 -11.80 -14.47
CA SER A 45 -17.48 -11.66 -13.43
C SER A 45 -16.25 -10.91 -13.95
N THR A 46 -15.79 -11.18 -15.18
CA THR A 46 -14.68 -10.44 -15.78
C THR A 46 -15.01 -8.97 -16.01
N ARG A 47 -16.25 -8.65 -16.40
CA ARG A 47 -16.71 -7.26 -16.53
C ARG A 47 -16.73 -6.53 -15.19
N ARG A 48 -17.24 -7.17 -14.13
CA ARG A 48 -17.17 -6.62 -12.77
C ARG A 48 -15.73 -6.42 -12.31
N MET A 49 -14.83 -7.35 -12.65
CA MET A 49 -13.41 -7.26 -12.32
C MET A 49 -12.74 -6.05 -12.97
N MET A 50 -13.03 -5.76 -14.25
CA MET A 50 -12.56 -4.56 -14.92
C MET A 50 -13.04 -3.29 -14.21
N GLN A 51 -14.33 -3.21 -13.90
CA GLN A 51 -14.89 -2.06 -13.19
C GLN A 51 -14.21 -1.84 -11.84
N MET A 52 -14.05 -2.89 -11.03
CA MET A 52 -13.37 -2.78 -9.74
C MET A 52 -11.91 -2.35 -9.87
N CYS A 53 -11.20 -2.82 -10.91
CA CYS A 53 -9.81 -2.42 -11.16
C CYS A 53 -9.71 -0.95 -11.55
N GLU A 54 -10.64 -0.45 -12.36
CA GLU A 54 -10.68 0.96 -12.75
C GLU A 54 -11.00 1.88 -11.57
N GLU A 55 -12.00 1.51 -10.76
CA GLU A 55 -12.33 2.23 -9.52
C GLU A 55 -11.12 2.24 -8.56
N SER A 56 -10.45 1.10 -8.40
CA SER A 56 -9.23 1.00 -7.57
C SER A 56 -8.10 1.87 -8.10
N LYS A 57 -7.95 1.97 -9.42
CA LYS A 57 -6.94 2.82 -10.07
C LYS A 57 -7.19 4.29 -9.76
N GLU A 58 -8.44 4.75 -9.88
CA GLU A 58 -8.80 6.13 -9.56
C GLU A 58 -8.52 6.48 -8.09
N VAL A 59 -8.90 5.61 -7.16
CA VAL A 59 -8.62 5.77 -5.73
C VAL A 59 -7.11 5.75 -5.46
N GLY A 60 -6.37 4.86 -6.12
CA GLY A 60 -4.92 4.77 -6.03
C GLY A 60 -4.23 6.07 -6.46
N ILE A 61 -4.64 6.65 -7.60
CA ILE A 61 -4.10 7.94 -8.08
C ILE A 61 -4.39 9.05 -7.07
N LYS A 62 -5.64 9.17 -6.59
CA LYS A 62 -5.99 10.17 -5.57
C LYS A 62 -5.13 10.02 -4.31
N THR A 63 -4.85 8.77 -3.91
CA THR A 63 -4.04 8.48 -2.73
C THR A 63 -2.58 8.89 -2.93
N LEU A 64 -2.00 8.63 -4.10
CA LEU A 64 -0.65 9.08 -4.44
C LEU A 64 -0.52 10.61 -4.41
N VAL A 65 -1.51 11.33 -4.96
CA VAL A 65 -1.53 12.80 -4.89
C VAL A 65 -1.61 13.29 -3.44
N MET A 66 -2.46 12.68 -2.61
CA MET A 66 -2.55 13.03 -1.19
C MET A 66 -1.25 12.73 -0.43
N LEU A 67 -0.55 11.64 -0.76
CA LEU A 67 0.75 11.32 -0.15
C LEU A 67 1.82 12.34 -0.54
N ASP A 68 1.86 12.77 -1.80
CA ASP A 68 2.78 13.81 -2.27
C ASP A 68 2.55 15.15 -1.54
N GLU A 69 1.29 15.60 -1.47
CA GLU A 69 0.91 16.81 -0.71
C GLU A 69 1.22 16.71 0.79
N GLN A 70 1.11 15.51 1.38
CA GLN A 70 1.48 15.26 2.77
C GLN A 70 3.00 15.28 2.96
N GLY A 71 3.77 14.78 2.00
CA GLY A 71 5.23 14.85 2.00
C GLY A 71 5.71 16.29 2.08
N GLU A 72 5.20 17.17 1.21
CA GLU A 72 5.55 18.60 1.25
C GLU A 72 5.15 19.29 2.57
N GLN A 73 4.03 18.86 3.18
CA GLN A 73 3.62 19.38 4.48
C GLN A 73 4.61 18.98 5.57
N LEU A 74 5.08 17.73 5.57
CA LEU A 74 6.07 17.25 6.52
C LEU A 74 7.41 17.96 6.34
N ASP A 75 7.83 18.24 5.10
CA ASP A 75 9.03 19.04 4.83
C ASP A 75 8.94 20.43 5.46
N ARG A 76 7.81 21.14 5.26
CA ARG A 76 7.58 22.45 5.89
C ARG A 76 7.58 22.38 7.41
N VAL A 77 7.04 21.31 7.99
CA VAL A 77 7.06 21.10 9.45
C VAL A 77 8.47 20.83 9.95
N GLU A 78 9.25 20.02 9.24
CA GLU A 78 10.65 19.73 9.59
C GLU A 78 11.51 21.00 9.53
N GLU A 79 11.37 21.82 8.48
CA GLU A 79 12.01 23.14 8.39
C GLU A 79 11.60 24.07 9.53
N GLY A 80 10.31 24.08 9.89
CA GLY A 80 9.79 24.83 11.03
C GLY A 80 10.43 24.40 12.35
N MET A 81 10.64 23.10 12.56
CA MET A 81 11.33 22.59 13.75
C MET A 81 12.80 23.02 13.79
N ASP A 82 13.48 23.03 12.64
CA ASP A 82 14.85 23.52 12.51
C ASP A 82 14.95 25.02 12.79
N GLN A 83 13.97 25.81 12.36
CA GLN A 83 13.90 27.24 12.64
C GLN A 83 13.69 27.50 14.14
N ILE A 84 12.76 26.81 14.80
CA ILE A 84 12.53 26.93 16.24
C ILE A 84 13.82 26.62 17.01
N ASN A 85 14.58 25.60 16.58
CA ASN A 85 15.83 25.24 17.23
C ASN A 85 16.91 26.34 17.14
N LYS A 86 16.98 27.05 16.00
CA LYS A 86 17.84 28.23 15.82
C LYS A 86 17.36 29.38 16.71
N ASP A 87 16.07 29.68 16.70
CA ASP A 87 15.49 30.76 17.50
C ASP A 87 15.70 30.51 19.00
N MET A 88 15.56 29.26 19.45
CA MET A 88 15.81 28.87 20.84
C MET A 88 17.27 29.02 21.24
N LYS A 89 18.20 28.78 20.32
CA LYS A 89 19.63 29.03 20.56
C LYS A 89 19.91 30.52 20.78
N ASP A 90 19.31 31.38 19.98
CA ASP A 90 19.46 32.82 20.14
C ASP A 90 18.75 33.33 21.41
N ALA A 91 17.56 32.80 21.71
CA ALA A 91 16.83 33.11 22.94
C ALA A 91 17.64 32.74 24.20
N GLU A 92 18.21 31.54 24.24
CA GLU A 92 19.07 31.10 25.35
C GLU A 92 20.29 32.02 25.53
N LYS A 93 20.96 32.39 24.43
CA LYS A 93 22.10 33.33 24.46
C LYS A 93 21.70 34.72 24.98
N ASN A 94 20.53 35.21 24.58
CA ASN A 94 20.01 36.49 25.06
C ASN A 94 19.66 36.43 26.55
N LEU A 95 19.05 35.34 27.03
CA LEU A 95 18.79 35.12 28.45
C LEU A 95 20.09 35.05 29.26
N GLU A 96 21.12 34.36 28.77
CA GLU A 96 22.45 34.36 29.41
C GLU A 96 23.09 35.77 29.44
N GLY A 97 22.80 36.60 28.44
CA GLY A 97 23.18 38.01 28.43
C GLY A 97 22.48 38.82 29.52
N MET A 98 21.19 38.58 29.73
CA MET A 98 20.38 39.24 30.77
C MET A 98 20.70 38.78 32.19
N GLU A 99 21.12 37.52 32.38
CA GLU A 99 21.57 37.01 33.70
C GLU A 99 22.90 37.64 34.16
N LYS A 100 23.68 38.26 33.25
CA LYS A 100 24.94 38.94 33.59
C LYS A 100 24.66 40.33 34.15
N CYS A 101 24.65 40.42 35.47
CA CYS A 101 24.63 41.68 36.21
C CYS A 101 25.86 42.56 35.87
N CYS A 102 25.61 43.83 35.51
CA CYS A 102 26.60 44.91 35.39
C CYS A 102 27.84 44.62 34.51
N GLY A 103 27.65 44.48 33.19
CA GLY A 103 28.60 44.87 32.12
C GLY A 103 30.02 44.25 32.04
N LEU A 104 30.58 43.68 33.10
CA LEU A 104 31.98 43.21 33.15
C LEU A 104 32.25 42.10 34.20
N CYS A 105 31.28 41.72 35.04
CA CYS A 105 31.49 40.72 36.09
C CYS A 105 30.81 39.37 35.77
N VAL A 106 31.52 38.48 35.06
CA VAL A 106 31.15 37.07 34.97
C VAL A 106 31.49 36.41 36.32
N LEU A 107 30.48 36.17 37.17
CA LEU A 107 30.64 35.32 38.36
C LEU A 107 31.13 33.93 37.91
N PRO A 108 32.38 33.51 38.22
CA PRO A 108 32.97 32.25 37.71
C PRO A 108 32.25 30.99 38.18
N TRP A 109 31.29 31.14 39.10
CA TRP A 109 30.61 30.08 39.82
C TRP A 109 29.24 29.69 39.21
N LYS A 110 28.76 30.41 38.19
CA LYS A 110 27.56 30.02 37.41
C LYS A 110 27.92 29.71 35.97
N LYS A 111 28.60 28.59 35.73
CA LYS A 111 28.68 28.01 34.37
C LYS A 111 27.34 27.36 34.05
N THR A 112 26.53 28.01 33.23
CA THR A 112 25.36 27.39 32.59
C THR A 112 25.84 26.22 31.70
N LYS A 113 25.12 25.11 31.77
CA LYS A 113 25.42 23.93 30.93
C LYS A 113 25.05 24.26 29.49
N ASN A 114 26.02 24.19 28.57
CA ASN A 114 25.77 24.32 27.14
C ASN A 114 25.01 23.08 26.64
N PHE A 115 23.71 23.23 26.40
CA PHE A 115 22.84 22.17 25.87
C PHE A 115 23.39 21.57 24.56
N GLU A 116 24.02 22.40 23.73
CA GLU A 116 24.60 22.02 22.43
C GLU A 116 25.79 21.03 22.51
N LYS A 117 26.36 20.83 23.71
CA LYS A 117 27.51 19.93 23.90
C LYS A 117 27.11 18.52 24.35
N GLY A 118 25.82 18.23 24.48
CA GLY A 118 25.32 16.88 24.80
C GLY A 118 25.32 15.97 23.57
N GLY A 119 25.68 14.69 23.74
CA GLY A 119 25.60 13.68 22.67
C GLY A 119 24.17 13.51 22.13
N GLU A 120 23.17 13.73 22.99
CA GLU A 120 21.75 13.67 22.65
C GLU A 120 21.34 14.76 21.63
N TYR A 121 21.88 15.98 21.77
CA TYR A 121 21.65 17.06 20.80
C TYR A 121 22.28 16.76 19.44
N ALA A 122 23.49 16.19 19.42
CA ALA A 122 24.13 15.77 18.17
C ALA A 122 23.31 14.68 17.46
N ASN A 123 22.77 13.73 18.21
CA ASN A 123 21.98 12.64 17.63
C ASN A 123 20.65 13.11 17.02
N ILE A 124 20.02 14.16 17.55
CA ILE A 124 18.74 14.68 17.06
C ILE A 124 18.94 15.70 15.92
N TRP A 125 19.93 16.58 16.05
CA TRP A 125 20.09 17.74 15.18
C TRP A 125 21.25 17.64 14.18
N LYS A 126 22.19 16.70 14.34
CA LYS A 126 23.31 16.48 13.39
C LYS A 126 23.21 15.18 12.60
N SER A 127 22.41 14.20 13.05
CA SER A 127 22.21 12.95 12.31
C SER A 127 21.43 13.09 11.01
N SER A 128 20.90 14.29 10.72
CA SER A 128 20.12 14.57 9.53
C SER A 128 20.96 14.83 8.27
N GLU A 129 22.29 14.87 8.37
CA GLU A 129 23.19 15.23 7.26
C GLU A 129 23.55 14.04 6.34
N ASP A 130 23.34 12.80 6.79
CA ASP A 130 23.52 11.63 5.95
C ASP A 130 22.20 11.28 5.25
N GLY A 131 22.05 11.84 4.05
CA GLY A 131 21.08 11.46 3.03
C GLY A 131 21.23 10.00 2.64
N LYS A 132 20.85 9.09 3.55
CA LYS A 132 20.69 7.67 3.29
C LYS A 132 19.40 7.52 2.49
N VAL A 133 19.49 7.89 1.21
CA VAL A 133 18.57 7.40 0.18
C VAL A 133 18.43 5.92 0.42
N ASN A 134 17.20 5.48 0.70
CA ASN A 134 16.89 4.10 0.98
C ASN A 134 17.11 3.30 -0.32
N THR A 135 18.35 2.91 -0.59
CA THR A 135 18.70 1.97 -1.67
C THR A 135 18.20 0.54 -1.40
N ASP A 136 17.44 0.37 -0.31
CA ASP A 136 16.79 -0.86 0.15
C ASP A 136 15.31 -0.95 -0.27
N GLY A 137 14.86 -0.09 -1.19
CA GLY A 137 13.70 -0.44 -2.00
C GLY A 137 14.06 -1.67 -2.84
N PRO A 138 13.21 -2.70 -2.94
CA PRO A 138 13.48 -3.82 -3.85
C PRO A 138 13.66 -3.24 -5.25
N ARG A 139 14.91 -3.19 -5.72
CA ARG A 139 15.22 -2.95 -7.12
C ARG A 139 14.70 -4.16 -7.86
N MET A 140 13.43 -4.11 -8.23
CA MET A 140 12.88 -4.99 -9.25
C MET A 140 13.59 -4.57 -10.53
N ILE A 141 14.72 -5.22 -10.81
CA ILE A 141 15.20 -5.37 -12.17
C ILE A 141 14.02 -6.03 -12.87
N VAL A 142 13.28 -5.25 -13.66
CA VAL A 142 12.42 -5.82 -14.70
C VAL A 142 13.40 -6.43 -15.68
N ASP A 143 13.83 -7.65 -15.37
CA ASP A 143 14.60 -8.43 -16.30
C ASP A 143 13.64 -8.84 -17.41
N SER A 144 13.61 -8.03 -18.47
CA SER A 144 12.96 -8.37 -19.73
C SER A 144 13.59 -9.60 -20.40
N ARG A 145 14.58 -10.27 -19.80
CA ARG A 145 15.23 -11.47 -20.36
C ARG A 145 14.87 -12.78 -19.68
N ASN A 146 13.94 -12.79 -18.71
CA ASN A 146 13.41 -14.05 -18.17
C ASN A 146 11.86 -14.13 -18.12
N GLY A 147 11.18 -13.32 -18.95
CA GLY A 147 9.73 -13.32 -19.15
C GLY A 147 9.18 -14.52 -19.93
N ALA A 148 9.79 -15.70 -19.81
CA ALA A 148 9.23 -16.96 -20.29
C ALA A 148 8.33 -17.59 -19.20
N GLY A 149 7.42 -16.80 -18.63
CA GLY A 149 6.16 -17.35 -18.13
C GLY A 149 5.28 -17.66 -19.34
N PRO A 150 4.40 -18.67 -19.30
CA PRO A 150 3.63 -19.05 -20.47
C PRO A 150 2.88 -17.83 -20.98
N GLN A 151 3.25 -17.38 -22.19
CA GLN A 151 2.43 -16.56 -23.07
C GLN A 151 1.27 -17.44 -23.55
N GLY A 152 0.52 -17.97 -22.59
CA GLY A 152 -0.69 -18.73 -22.78
C GLY A 152 -1.86 -17.79 -22.60
N THR A 153 -2.89 -18.01 -23.38
CA THR A 153 -4.21 -17.44 -23.11
C THR A 153 -4.58 -17.67 -21.64
N PHE A 154 -5.14 -16.66 -20.98
CA PHE A 154 -5.63 -16.77 -19.61
C PHE A 154 -6.68 -17.89 -19.48
N LEU A 155 -7.40 -18.16 -20.57
CA LEU A 155 -8.38 -19.22 -20.67
C LEU A 155 -7.92 -20.35 -21.59
N PRO A 156 -8.18 -21.63 -21.23
CA PRO A 156 -8.10 -22.71 -22.19
C PRO A 156 -9.21 -22.51 -23.23
N VAL A 157 -8.84 -22.49 -24.50
CA VAL A 157 -9.77 -22.32 -25.62
C VAL A 157 -10.61 -23.59 -25.78
N ILE A 158 -11.90 -23.56 -25.44
CA ILE A 158 -12.79 -24.73 -25.44
C ILE A 158 -13.78 -24.65 -26.59
N THR A 159 -14.56 -23.56 -26.66
CA THR A 159 -15.62 -23.39 -27.67
C THR A 159 -15.23 -22.48 -28.82
N LYS A 160 -14.22 -21.59 -28.65
CA LYS A 160 -13.80 -20.59 -29.67
C LYS A 160 -14.96 -19.70 -30.11
N ASP A 161 -15.82 -19.35 -29.16
CA ASP A 161 -16.90 -18.41 -29.41
C ASP A 161 -16.48 -16.97 -29.05
N ALA A 162 -17.28 -16.00 -29.48
CA ALA A 162 -17.01 -14.60 -29.20
C ALA A 162 -17.03 -14.26 -27.69
N ARG A 163 -17.62 -15.12 -26.85
CA ARG A 163 -17.70 -14.91 -25.40
C ARG A 163 -16.38 -15.27 -24.73
N GLU A 164 -15.76 -16.38 -25.12
CA GLU A 164 -14.40 -16.74 -24.69
C GLU A 164 -13.38 -15.68 -25.14
N ASP A 165 -13.52 -15.15 -26.36
CA ASP A 165 -12.66 -14.07 -26.87
C ASP A 165 -12.81 -12.77 -26.04
N GLU A 166 -14.04 -12.36 -25.71
CA GLU A 166 -14.29 -11.20 -24.85
C GLU A 166 -13.74 -11.43 -23.43
N MET A 167 -13.93 -12.63 -22.88
CA MET A 167 -13.45 -12.96 -21.54
C MET A 167 -11.92 -12.92 -21.46
N GLU A 168 -11.24 -13.44 -22.48
CA GLU A 168 -9.78 -13.38 -22.61
C GLU A 168 -9.27 -11.93 -22.73
N GLN A 169 -9.94 -11.11 -23.53
CA GLN A 169 -9.62 -9.68 -23.66
C GLN A 169 -9.79 -8.96 -22.32
N ASN A 170 -10.91 -9.17 -21.62
CA ASN A 170 -11.19 -8.57 -20.32
C ASN A 170 -10.12 -8.97 -19.29
N LEU A 171 -9.73 -10.25 -19.24
CA LEU A 171 -8.70 -10.74 -18.32
C LEU A 171 -7.31 -10.18 -18.64
N THR A 172 -6.99 -10.00 -19.92
CA THR A 172 -5.74 -9.36 -20.35
C THR A 172 -5.70 -7.89 -19.90
N GLU A 173 -6.80 -7.16 -20.06
CA GLU A 173 -6.89 -5.77 -19.61
C GLU A 173 -6.79 -5.66 -18.09
N VAL A 174 -7.51 -6.51 -17.35
CA VAL A 174 -7.40 -6.60 -15.89
C VAL A 174 -5.96 -6.90 -15.47
N SER A 175 -5.28 -7.84 -16.14
CA SER A 175 -3.88 -8.15 -15.82
C SER A 175 -2.98 -6.92 -15.94
N GLY A 176 -3.17 -6.12 -17.00
CA GLY A 176 -2.48 -4.84 -17.17
C GLY A 176 -2.82 -3.83 -16.07
N MET A 177 -4.10 -3.69 -15.73
CA MET A 177 -4.55 -2.81 -14.63
C MET A 177 -3.98 -3.25 -13.28
N LEU A 178 -3.94 -4.54 -12.99
CA LEU A 178 -3.33 -5.10 -11.78
C LEU A 178 -1.83 -4.84 -11.72
N GLY A 179 -1.14 -4.89 -12.87
CA GLY A 179 0.27 -4.49 -12.98
C GLY A 179 0.49 -3.02 -12.58
N ASN A 180 -0.38 -2.12 -13.05
CA ASN A 180 -0.34 -0.71 -12.68
C ASN A 180 -0.67 -0.49 -11.19
N LEU A 181 -1.71 -1.15 -10.68
CA LEU A 181 -2.09 -1.12 -9.26
C LEU A 181 -0.94 -1.59 -8.36
N ARG A 182 -0.21 -2.64 -8.77
CA ARG A 182 0.97 -3.13 -8.06
C ARG A 182 2.06 -2.07 -8.00
N ASN A 183 2.36 -1.39 -9.11
CA ASN A 183 3.38 -0.34 -9.12
C ASN A 183 2.98 0.82 -8.19
N MET A 184 1.72 1.28 -8.26
CA MET A 184 1.22 2.31 -7.34
C MET A 184 1.31 1.86 -5.88
N ALA A 185 1.01 0.60 -5.57
CA ALA A 185 1.13 0.08 -4.21
C ALA A 185 2.58 0.08 -3.69
N VAL A 186 3.55 -0.23 -4.56
CA VAL A 186 4.98 -0.17 -4.22
C VAL A 186 5.43 1.28 -3.99
N ASP A 187 4.99 2.21 -4.84
CA ASP A 187 5.31 3.64 -4.72
C ASP A 187 4.72 4.22 -3.43
N MET A 188 3.42 3.98 -3.17
CA MET A 188 2.74 4.37 -1.93
C MET A 188 3.45 3.81 -0.69
N GLY A 189 3.83 2.52 -0.72
CA GLY A 189 4.52 1.89 0.41
C GLY A 189 5.91 2.48 0.69
N SER A 190 6.64 2.83 -0.37
CA SER A 190 7.95 3.47 -0.25
C SER A 190 7.84 4.89 0.30
N GLU A 191 6.87 5.66 -0.19
CA GLU A 191 6.60 7.03 0.26
C GLU A 191 6.17 7.05 1.73
N ILE A 192 5.22 6.21 2.13
CA ILE A 192 4.80 6.06 3.54
C ILE A 192 5.97 5.71 4.44
N THR A 193 6.87 4.82 4.00
CA THR A 193 8.06 4.45 4.80
C THR A 193 9.01 5.63 4.96
N SER A 194 9.19 6.45 3.91
CA SER A 194 9.99 7.67 3.96
C SER A 194 9.39 8.69 4.93
N GLN A 195 8.10 8.99 4.77
CA GLN A 195 7.35 9.92 5.60
C GLN A 195 7.32 9.49 7.07
N ASN A 196 7.15 8.20 7.38
CA ASN A 196 7.21 7.69 8.74
C ASN A 196 8.56 8.00 9.42
N ARG A 197 9.68 7.79 8.71
CA ARG A 197 11.01 8.14 9.23
C ARG A 197 11.16 9.65 9.44
N GLN A 198 10.56 10.47 8.57
CA GLN A 198 10.54 11.91 8.73
C GLN A 198 9.74 12.34 9.97
N VAL A 199 8.57 11.75 10.19
CA VAL A 199 7.75 12.00 11.39
C VAL A 199 8.52 11.66 12.66
N GLU A 200 9.26 10.55 12.71
CA GLU A 200 10.11 10.19 13.86
C GLU A 200 11.20 11.25 14.15
N ARG A 201 11.83 11.79 13.11
CA ARG A 201 12.80 12.90 13.25
C ARG A 201 12.12 14.16 13.77
N ILE A 202 11.00 14.55 13.18
CA ILE A 202 10.19 15.71 13.59
C ILE A 202 9.79 15.57 15.07
N GLN A 203 9.31 14.40 15.49
CA GLN A 203 8.92 14.14 16.87
C GLN A 203 10.09 14.28 17.84
N SER A 204 11.28 13.80 17.46
CA SER A 204 12.50 13.94 18.26
C SER A 204 12.92 15.41 18.38
N LYS A 205 12.91 16.14 17.26
CA LYS A 205 13.19 17.59 17.21
C LYS A 205 12.18 18.38 18.06
N ALA A 206 10.89 18.07 17.93
CA ALA A 206 9.81 18.72 18.67
C ALA A 206 9.95 18.52 20.19
N SER A 207 10.22 17.29 20.63
CA SER A 207 10.43 16.98 22.05
C SER A 207 11.64 17.73 22.61
N SER A 208 12.73 17.83 21.83
CA SER A 208 13.91 18.62 22.21
C SER A 208 13.58 20.11 22.34
N ASN A 209 12.88 20.67 21.35
CA ASN A 209 12.46 22.07 21.35
C ASN A 209 11.51 22.38 22.53
N GLU A 210 10.57 21.51 22.85
CA GLU A 210 9.64 21.67 23.98
C GLU A 210 10.38 21.83 25.31
N VAL A 211 11.36 20.95 25.57
CA VAL A 211 12.19 21.02 26.80
C VAL A 211 12.94 22.34 26.85
N ARG A 212 13.58 22.77 25.75
CA ARG A 212 14.31 24.04 25.68
C ARG A 212 13.40 25.24 25.92
N ILE A 213 12.23 25.28 25.28
CA ILE A 213 11.24 26.35 25.46
C ILE A 213 10.80 26.42 26.92
N CYS A 214 10.48 25.29 27.53
CA CYS A 214 10.09 25.23 28.94
C CYS A 214 11.20 25.73 29.88
N GLU A 215 12.45 25.34 29.64
CA GLU A 215 13.60 25.82 30.43
C GLU A 215 13.84 27.31 30.25
N ALA A 216 13.87 27.80 29.01
CA ALA A 216 14.07 29.21 28.71
C ALA A 216 12.97 30.08 29.34
N ASN A 217 11.71 29.63 29.27
CA ASN A 217 10.58 30.34 29.88
C ASN A 217 10.71 30.39 31.42
N LYS A 218 11.11 29.28 32.06
CA LYS A 218 11.40 29.26 33.51
C LYS A 218 12.53 30.25 33.87
N ARG A 219 13.61 30.29 33.09
CA ARG A 219 14.73 31.23 33.29
C ARG A 219 14.29 32.69 33.12
N ALA A 220 13.59 33.00 32.02
CA ALA A 220 13.04 34.33 31.76
C ALA A 220 12.13 34.81 32.90
N THR A 221 11.21 33.96 33.37
CA THR A 221 10.32 34.26 34.50
C THR A 221 11.10 34.52 35.79
N LYS A 222 12.22 33.82 36.01
CA LYS A 222 13.08 34.04 37.17
C LYS A 222 13.79 35.38 37.11
N ILE A 223 14.36 35.74 35.96
CA ILE A 223 15.00 37.05 35.75
C ILE A 223 14.01 38.18 36.03
N LEU A 224 12.77 38.09 35.50
CA LEU A 224 11.72 39.08 35.75
C LEU A 224 11.32 39.23 37.22
N LYS A 225 11.51 38.19 38.05
CA LYS A 225 11.25 38.25 39.50
C LYS A 225 12.45 38.75 40.30
N GLU A 226 13.66 38.64 39.76
CA GLU A 226 14.92 39.06 40.39
C GLU A 226 15.37 40.47 39.96
N THR A 227 14.70 41.06 38.95
CA THR A 227 14.87 42.47 38.52
C THR A 227 13.85 43.36 39.23
#